data_AF-A0A7G5GYD8-F1
#
_entry.id   AF-A0A7G5GYD8-F1
#
_cell.length_a   1.000
_cell.length_b   1.000
_cell.length_c   1.000
_cell.angle_alpha   90.00
_cell.angle_beta   90.00
_cell.angle_gamma   90.00
#
_symmetry.space_group_name_H-M   'P 1'
#
loop_
_entity.id
_entity.type
_entity.pdbx_description
1 polymer ?
#
loop_
_entity_poly.entity_id
_entity_poly.type
_entity_poly.pdbx_seq_one_letter_code
_entity_poly.pdbx_strand_id
1 'polypeptide(L)' 'MAKIVPITQLVERVWDIHGFPNYFFGHDKQLYRFDSRGQVKTNKRVVIGTTQGYILKRKFYSLSQLRPLLRPHIL' A
#
# COMPACT_ATOMS: atom_id res chain seq x y z
N MET A 1 -29.06 -0.85 -19.00
CA MET A 1 -28.15 -0.06 -18.13
C MET A 1 -27.34 -1.04 -17.27
N ALA A 2 -26.04 -1.14 -17.47
CA ALA A 2 -25.20 -2.04 -16.66
C ALA A 2 -24.95 -1.39 -15.29
N LYS A 3 -25.46 -2.00 -14.20
CA LYS A 3 -25.08 -1.62 -12.84
C LYS A 3 -23.64 -2.06 -12.62
N ILE A 4 -22.72 -1.09 -12.55
CA ILE A 4 -21.35 -1.34 -12.09
C ILE A 4 -21.45 -1.62 -10.59
N VAL A 5 -21.42 -2.91 -10.21
CA VAL A 5 -21.33 -3.30 -8.81
C VAL A 5 -19.92 -2.92 -8.33
N PRO A 6 -19.77 -2.04 -7.32
CA PRO A 6 -18.45 -1.76 -6.79
C PRO A 6 -17.91 -3.05 -6.18
N ILE A 7 -16.84 -3.58 -6.77
CA ILE A 7 -16.10 -4.69 -6.20
C ILE A 7 -15.49 -4.16 -4.90
N THR A 8 -16.14 -4.41 -3.78
CA THR A 8 -15.59 -4.16 -2.45
C THR A 8 -14.51 -5.20 -2.21
N GLN A 9 -13.30 -4.92 -2.66
CA GLN A 9 -12.14 -5.75 -2.36
C GLN A 9 -11.85 -5.61 -0.87
N LEU A 10 -12.17 -6.65 -0.10
CA LEU A 10 -11.82 -6.75 1.31
C LEU A 10 -10.32 -7.03 1.37
N VAL A 11 -9.55 -6.00 1.74
CA VAL A 11 -8.10 -6.10 1.91
C VAL A 11 -7.81 -6.07 3.40
N GLU A 12 -7.26 -7.17 3.91
CA GLU A 12 -6.77 -7.23 5.27
C GLU A 12 -5.45 -6.48 5.40
N ARG A 13 -5.39 -5.62 6.42
CA ARG A 13 -4.23 -4.79 6.74
C ARG A 13 -3.28 -5.58 7.63
N VAL A 14 -2.10 -5.96 7.12
CA VAL A 14 -1.17 -6.86 7.81
C VAL A 14 0.05 -6.12 8.35
N TRP A 15 0.62 -5.20 7.54
CA TRP A 15 1.79 -4.43 7.95
C TRP A 15 1.60 -2.95 7.72
N ASP A 16 1.77 -2.19 8.78
CA ASP A 16 1.81 -0.74 8.75
C ASP A 16 3.19 -0.23 8.40
N ILE A 17 3.24 0.97 7.83
CA ILE A 17 4.50 1.65 7.54
C ILE A 17 4.66 2.82 8.49
N HIS A 18 5.63 2.72 9.40
CA HIS A 18 5.95 3.78 10.34
C HIS A 18 6.26 5.10 9.62
N GLY A 19 5.62 6.20 10.05
CA GLY A 19 5.69 7.51 9.39
C GLY A 19 4.74 7.70 8.20
N PHE A 20 4.01 6.66 7.79
CA PHE A 20 3.07 6.68 6.65
C PHE A 20 1.73 6.01 7.02
N PRO A 21 0.89 6.64 7.87
CA PRO A 21 -0.29 6.01 8.46
C PRO A 21 -1.36 5.59 7.43
N ASN A 22 -1.36 6.21 6.25
CA ASN A 22 -2.32 5.90 5.19
C ASN A 22 -1.86 4.75 4.28
N TYR A 23 -0.69 4.14 4.54
CA TYR A 23 -0.10 3.10 3.69
C TYR A 23 0.11 1.83 4.51
N PHE A 24 -0.20 0.68 3.90
CA PHE A 24 -0.07 -0.62 4.55
C PHE A 24 0.10 -1.74 3.52
N PHE A 25 0.76 -2.83 3.91
CA PHE A 25 0.82 -4.04 3.10
C PHE A 25 -0.30 -5.01 3.50
N GLY A 26 -0.91 -5.61 2.49
CA GLY A 26 -1.87 -6.70 2.66
C GLY A 26 -1.19 -8.08 2.69
N HIS A 27 -2.01 -9.12 2.88
CA HIS A 27 -1.56 -10.52 2.87
C HIS A 27 -0.90 -10.96 1.56
N ASP A 28 -1.29 -10.33 0.45
CA ASP A 28 -0.76 -10.57 -0.90
C ASP A 28 0.60 -9.89 -1.15
N LYS A 29 1.20 -9.27 -0.13
CA LYS A 29 2.47 -8.54 -0.19
C LYS A 29 2.42 -7.35 -1.17
N GLN A 30 1.22 -6.86 -1.49
CA GLN A 30 1.03 -5.59 -2.21
C GLN A 30 0.87 -4.44 -1.24
N LEU A 31 1.28 -3.26 -1.71
CA LEU A 31 1.11 -2.02 -0.96
C LEU A 31 -0.25 -1.42 -1.30
N TYR A 32 -0.98 -1.04 -0.28
CA TYR A 32 -2.25 -0.34 -0.37
C TYR A 32 -2.15 1.01 0.31
N ARG A 33 -3.09 1.89 -0.02
CA ARG A 33 -3.27 3.17 0.66
C ARG A 33 -4.74 3.54 0.80
N PHE A 34 -5.05 4.30 1.83
CA PHE A 34 -6.31 5.01 1.94
C PHE A 34 -6.23 6.34 1.17
N ASP A 35 -7.24 6.63 0.35
CA ASP A 35 -7.45 7.96 -0.21
C ASP A 35 -8.12 8.90 0.80
N SER A 36 -8.35 10.15 0.42
CA SER A 36 -8.98 11.16 1.29
C SER A 36 -10.43 10.84 1.66
N ARG A 37 -11.06 9.90 0.96
CA ARG A 37 -12.43 9.42 1.23
C ARG A 37 -12.43 8.09 1.98
N GLY A 38 -11.27 7.62 2.43
CA GLY A 38 -11.11 6.35 3.13
C GLY A 38 -11.19 5.12 2.22
N GLN A 39 -11.17 5.28 0.89
CA GLN A 39 -11.17 4.13 -0.02
C GLN A 39 -9.78 3.52 -0.12
N VAL A 40 -9.73 2.19 -0.14
CA VAL A 40 -8.50 1.45 -0.38
C VAL A 40 -8.14 1.53 -1.87
N LYS A 41 -6.90 1.92 -2.16
CA LYS A 41 -6.31 1.90 -3.49
C LYS A 41 -5.01 1.12 -3.46
N THR A 42 -4.80 0.26 -4.46
CA THR A 42 -3.50 -0.38 -4.66
C THR A 42 -2.46 0.66 -5.05
N ASN A 43 -1.28 0.57 -4.43
CA ASN A 43 -0.13 1.36 -4.80
C ASN A 43 0.82 0.49 -5.63
N LYS A 44 1.06 0.88 -6.88
CA LYS A 44 1.84 0.07 -7.82
C LYS A 44 3.30 -0.02 -7.37
N ARG A 45 3.85 -1.22 -7.43
CA ARG A 45 5.30 -1.42 -7.34
C ARG A 45 5.94 -0.87 -8.61
N VAL A 46 7.02 -0.12 -8.45
CA VAL A 46 7.75 0.49 -9.57
C VAL A 46 9.22 0.08 -9.52
N VAL A 47 9.87 0.15 -10.68
CA VAL A 47 11.31 -0.06 -10.83
C VAL A 47 11.94 1.25 -11.28
N ILE A 48 12.93 1.73 -10.53
CA ILE A 48 13.75 2.90 -10.92
C ILE A 48 15.19 2.42 -11.06
N GLY A 49 15.73 2.50 -12.28
CA GLY A 49 17.00 1.84 -12.64
C GLY A 49 16.86 0.33 -12.48
N THR A 50 17.57 -0.25 -11.51
CA THR A 50 17.51 -1.68 -11.16
C THR A 50 16.77 -1.95 -9.84
N THR A 51 16.30 -0.91 -9.16
CA THR A 51 15.77 -1.02 -7.80
C THR A 51 14.24 -1.05 -7.79
N GLN A 52 13.67 -2.09 -7.18
CA GLN A 52 12.23 -2.19 -6.94
C GLN A 52 11.82 -1.42 -5.69
N GLY A 53 10.65 -0.79 -5.73
CA GLY A 53 10.11 -0.06 -4.60
C GLY A 53 8.72 0.49 -4.85
N TYR A 54 8.34 1.44 -4.01
CA TYR A 54 7.04 2.12 -4.08
C TYR A 54 7.22 3.62 -3.95
N ILE A 55 6.28 4.36 -4.54
CA ILE A 55 6.17 5.79 -4.32
C ILE A 55 5.23 6.02 -3.15
N LEU A 56 5.75 6.58 -2.06
CA LEU A 56 4.96 7.00 -0.91
C LEU A 56 4.88 8.53 -0.95
N LYS A 57 3.64 9.05 -1.03
CA LYS A 57 3.35 10.47 -1.30
C LYS A 57 4.01 10.96 -2.59
N ARG A 58 5.24 11.47 -2.53
CA ARG A 58 6.00 12.04 -3.65
C ARG A 58 7.45 11.51 -3.76
N LYS A 59 7.84 10.57 -2.89
CA LYS A 59 9.21 10.06 -2.83
C LYS A 59 9.23 8.56 -3.06
N PHE A 60 10.22 8.10 -3.83
CA PHE A 60 10.50 6.69 -4.01
C PHE A 60 11.20 6.11 -2.79
N TYR A 61 10.75 4.95 -2.36
CA TYR A 61 11.39 4.14 -1.32
C TYR A 61 11.60 2.73 -1.88
N SER A 62 12.84 2.26 -1.82
CA SER A 62 13.14 0.88 -2.19
C SER A 62 12.53 -0.10 -1.19
N LEU A 63 12.36 -1.36 -1.60
CA LEU A 63 11.90 -2.41 -0.68
C LEU A 63 12.79 -2.54 0.56
N SER A 64 14.11 -2.40 0.39
CA SER A 64 15.09 -2.42 1.49
C SER A 64 14.92 -1.26 2.46
N GLN A 65 14.53 -0.07 1.98
CA GLN A 65 14.23 1.09 2.82
C GLN A 65 12.89 0.97 3.54
N LEU A 66 11.90 0.31 2.93
CA LEU A 66 10.58 0.14 3.54
C LEU A 66 10.57 -0.95 4.62
N ARG A 67 11.29 -2.05 4.42
CA ARG A 67 11.33 -3.20 5.33
C ARG A 67 11.56 -2.83 6.81
N PRO A 68 12.54 -1.99 7.20
CA PRO A 68 12.74 -1.62 8.61
C PRO A 68 11.61 -0.74 9.19
N LEU A 69 10.81 -0.10 8.34
CA LEU A 69 9.67 0.73 8.74
C LEU A 69 8.39 -0.08 8.96
N LEU A 70 8.39 -1.38 8.59
CA LEU A 70 7.23 -2.22 8.76
C LEU A 70 6.94 -2.48 10.23
N ARG A 71 5.66 -2.37 10.61
CA ARG A 71 5.14 -2.73 11.93
C ARG A 71 3.97 -3.67 11.73
N PRO A 72 3.89 -4.79 12.48
CA PRO A 72 2.71 -5.64 12.42
C PRO A 72 1.48 -4.79 12.73
N HIS A 73 0.45 -4.91 11.91
CA HIS A 73 -0.85 -4.35 12.26
C HIS A 73 -1.47 -5.27 13.32
N ILE A 74 -1.63 -4.76 14.54
CA ILE A 74 -2.30 -5.47 15.61
C ILE A 74 -3.73 -4.92 15.63
N LEU A 75 -4.70 -5.82 15.41
CA LEU A 75 -6.14 -5.53 15.49
C LEU A 75 -6.57 -5.25 16.93
#